data_AF-A0A7V3CU18-F1
#
_entry.id   AF-A0A7V3CU18-F1
#
_cell.length_a   1.000
_cell.length_b   1.000
_cell.length_c   1.000
_cell.angle_alpha   90.00
_cell.angle_beta   90.00
_cell.angle_gamma   90.00
#
_symmetry.space_group_name_H-M   'P 1'
#
loop_
_entity.id
_entity.type
_entity.pdbx_description
1 polymer ?
#
loop_
_entity_poly.entity_id
_entity_poly.type
_entity_poly.pdbx_seq_one_letter_code
_entity_poly.pdbx_strand_id
1 'polypeptide(L)' 'MQSELLSLQNHSSAQVTKGSLISTNRGFIFIAAPLGKIEFEKNTFIVISDKSPLALKFMGLKQDASFDFNGMNYQLISIQ' A
#
# COMPACT_ATOMS: atom_id res chain seq x y z
N MET A 1 26.50 -8.74 -12.11
CA MET A 1 25.69 -9.70 -12.91
C MET A 1 24.96 -10.70 -12.01
N GLN A 2 25.52 -11.83 -11.55
CA GLN A 2 24.78 -12.80 -10.68
C GLN A 2 24.54 -12.28 -9.24
N SER A 3 25.47 -11.50 -8.70
CA SER A 3 25.38 -10.92 -7.35
C SER A 3 24.31 -9.83 -7.20
N GLU A 4 24.02 -9.07 -8.27
CA GLU A 4 22.96 -8.05 -8.26
C GLU A 4 21.57 -8.68 -8.25
N LEU A 5 21.40 -9.83 -8.93
CA LEU A 5 20.13 -10.56 -8.92
C LEU A 5 19.78 -11.10 -7.52
N LEU A 6 20.78 -11.48 -6.74
CA LEU A 6 20.64 -11.92 -5.35
C LEU A 6 20.30 -10.76 -4.38
N SER A 7 20.60 -9.51 -4.74
CA SER A 7 20.21 -8.33 -3.95
C SER A 7 18.77 -7.88 -4.21
N LEU A 8 18.10 -8.40 -5.23
CA LEU A 8 16.67 -8.18 -5.51
C LEU A 8 15.77 -9.05 -4.62
N GLN A 9 16.23 -9.43 -3.42
CA GLN A 9 15.37 -10.06 -2.43
C GLN A 9 14.23 -9.10 -2.06
N ASN A 10 13.09 -9.67 -1.67
CA ASN A 10 11.84 -9.00 -1.34
C ASN A 10 12.07 -7.88 -0.30
N HIS A 11 12.38 -6.67 -0.80
CA HIS A 11 12.63 -5.50 0.03
C HIS A 11 11.28 -5.01 0.55
N SER A 12 10.90 -5.52 1.72
CA SER A 12 9.83 -4.92 2.52
C SER A 12 10.28 -3.49 2.84
N SER A 13 9.62 -2.51 2.24
CA SER A 13 9.95 -1.11 2.50
C SER A 13 9.51 -0.73 3.91
N ALA A 14 10.35 0.00 4.64
CA ALA A 14 10.02 0.52 5.96
C ALA A 14 8.92 1.61 5.92
N GLN A 15 8.60 2.11 4.73
CA GLN A 15 7.60 3.13 4.48
C GLN A 15 6.84 2.83 3.19
N VAL A 16 5.65 3.39 3.03
CA VAL A 16 4.85 3.20 1.83
C VAL A 16 5.55 3.82 0.62
N THR A 17 5.68 3.03 -0.43
CA THR A 17 6.21 3.45 -1.74
C THR A 17 5.32 2.94 -2.87
N LYS A 18 5.64 3.33 -4.11
CA LYS A 18 5.04 2.69 -5.29
C LYS A 18 5.34 1.18 -5.26
N GLY A 19 4.33 0.37 -5.53
CA GLY A 19 4.41 -1.08 -5.45
C GLY A 19 4.13 -1.66 -4.06
N SER A 20 3.89 -0.83 -3.03
CA SER A 20 3.52 -1.33 -1.70
C SER A 20 2.11 -1.89 -1.68
N LEU A 21 1.95 -3.04 -1.02
CA LEU A 21 0.67 -3.55 -0.56
C LEU A 21 0.49 -3.15 0.90
N ILE A 22 -0.60 -2.43 1.18
CA ILE A 22 -0.88 -1.82 2.47
C ILE A 22 -2.09 -2.52 3.06
N SER A 23 -1.95 -3.07 4.26
CA SER A 23 -3.10 -3.51 5.04
C SER A 23 -3.55 -2.37 5.94
N THR A 24 -4.86 -2.13 5.97
CA THR A 24 -5.47 -1.11 6.82
C THR A 24 -6.65 -1.69 7.59
N ASN A 25 -7.12 -0.95 8.60
CA ASN A 25 -8.36 -1.25 9.31
C ASN A 25 -9.62 -1.27 8.39
N ARG A 26 -9.50 -0.88 7.12
CA ARG A 26 -10.60 -0.81 6.15
C ARG A 26 -10.42 -1.74 4.95
N GLY A 27 -9.39 -2.59 4.96
CA GLY A 27 -9.05 -3.50 3.85
C GLY A 27 -7.68 -3.20 3.26
N PHE A 28 -7.43 -3.73 2.06
CA PHE A 28 -6.13 -3.67 1.41
C PHE A 28 -6.07 -2.59 0.35
N ILE A 29 -4.94 -1.90 0.28
CA ILE A 29 -4.65 -0.89 -0.73
C ILE A 29 -3.35 -1.26 -1.43
N PHE A 30 -3.37 -1.37 -2.75
CA PHE A 30 -2.19 -1.65 -3.55
C PHE A 30 -1.86 -0.44 -4.43
N ILE A 31 -0.66 0.12 -4.26
CA ILE A 31 -0.23 1.30 -5.03
C ILE A 31 0.46 0.84 -6.31
N ALA A 32 -0.30 0.73 -7.40
CA ALA A 32 0.16 0.19 -8.67
C ALA A 32 -0.61 0.77 -9.87
N ALA A 33 -0.63 0.05 -11.00
CA ALA A 33 -1.53 0.40 -12.10
C ALA A 33 -2.99 0.33 -11.60
N PRO A 34 -3.82 1.35 -11.84
CA PRO A 34 -5.16 1.41 -11.24
C PRO A 34 -6.08 0.34 -11.84
N LEU A 35 -6.45 -0.65 -11.03
CA LEU A 35 -7.41 -1.71 -11.39
C LEU A 35 -8.77 -1.53 -10.70
N GLY A 36 -8.89 -0.56 -9.81
CA GLY A 36 -10.11 -0.31 -9.06
C GLY A 36 -10.28 -1.27 -7.88
N LYS A 37 -11.54 -1.56 -7.53
CA LYS A 37 -11.89 -2.45 -6.41
C LYS A 37 -11.92 -3.89 -6.89
N ILE A 38 -11.22 -4.77 -6.19
CA ILE A 38 -11.20 -6.21 -6.41
C ILE A 38 -11.69 -6.87 -5.12
N GLU A 39 -12.67 -7.75 -5.25
CA GLU A 39 -13.12 -8.60 -4.16
C GLU A 39 -12.48 -9.98 -4.36
N PHE A 40 -11.68 -10.42 -3.39
CA PHE A 40 -11.05 -11.72 -3.42
C PHE A 40 -11.25 -12.41 -2.07
N GLU A 41 -11.83 -13.61 -2.13
CA GLU A 41 -12.32 -14.33 -0.96
C GLU A 41 -13.28 -13.48 -0.10
N LYS A 42 -12.83 -13.02 1.07
CA LYS A 42 -13.58 -12.16 2.01
C LYS A 42 -12.92 -10.80 2.21
N ASN A 43 -11.95 -10.47 1.37
CA ASN A 43 -11.14 -9.25 1.46
C ASN A 43 -11.42 -8.31 0.29
N THR A 44 -11.45 -7.01 0.59
CA THR A 44 -11.51 -5.96 -0.42
C THR A 44 -10.10 -5.42 -0.66
N PHE A 45 -9.69 -5.42 -1.92
CA PHE A 45 -8.46 -4.79 -2.41
C PHE A 45 -8.82 -3.59 -3.26
N ILE A 46 -8.16 -2.47 -3.02
CA ILE A 46 -8.29 -1.27 -3.83
C ILE A 46 -6.94 -1.01 -4.49
N VAL A 47 -6.89 -1.13 -5.81
CA VAL A 47 -5.67 -0.89 -6.58
C VAL A 47 -5.73 0.50 -7.21
N ILE A 48 -4.85 1.39 -6.75
CA ILE A 48 -4.82 2.81 -7.12
C ILE A 48 -3.43 3.22 -7.57
N SER A 49 -3.36 4.25 -8.41
CA SER A 49 -2.08 4.84 -8.79
C SER A 49 -1.46 5.63 -7.65
N ASP A 50 -0.13 5.75 -7.72
CA ASP A 50 0.71 6.61 -6.87
C ASP A 50 0.30 8.09 -6.91
N LYS A 51 -0.40 8.52 -7.95
CA LYS A 51 -0.89 9.88 -8.14
C LYS A 51 -2.31 10.12 -7.59
N SER A 52 -2.98 9.09 -7.10
CA SER A 52 -4.34 9.25 -6.55
C SER A 52 -4.32 10.02 -5.23
N PRO A 53 -5.34 10.84 -4.91
CA PRO A 53 -5.36 11.62 -3.68
C PRO A 53 -5.20 10.79 -2.40
N LEU A 54 -5.77 9.59 -2.36
CA LEU A 54 -5.62 8.67 -1.24
C LEU A 54 -4.20 8.09 -1.17
N ALA A 55 -3.62 7.67 -2.29
CA ALA A 55 -2.23 7.17 -2.31
C ALA A 55 -1.24 8.24 -1.82
N LEU A 56 -1.44 9.50 -2.20
CA LEU A 56 -0.61 10.62 -1.73
C LEU A 56 -0.64 10.81 -0.20
N LYS A 57 -1.73 10.44 0.47
CA LYS A 57 -1.80 10.45 1.94
C LYS A 57 -1.02 9.29 2.56
N PHE A 58 -0.94 8.16 1.88
CA PHE A 58 -0.18 7.00 2.34
C PHE A 58 1.33 7.10 2.09
N MET A 59 1.76 7.74 1.00
CA MET A 59 3.17 7.79 0.60
C MET A 59 4.09 8.25 1.72
N GLY A 60 5.15 7.48 1.99
CA GLY A 60 6.14 7.76 3.02
C GLY A 60 5.68 7.49 4.46
N LEU A 61 4.42 7.12 4.69
CA LEU A 61 3.97 6.68 6.02
C LEU A 61 4.60 5.36 6.40
N LYS A 62 4.77 5.15 7.71
CA LYS A 62 5.26 3.91 8.31
C LYS A 62 4.10 3.15 8.95
N GLN A 63 4.38 1.93 9.38
CA GLN A 63 3.45 1.13 10.17
C GLN A 63 2.92 1.91 11.39
N ASP A 64 1.68 1.62 11.77
CA ASP A 64 0.93 2.22 12.89
C ASP A 64 0.57 3.71 12.71
N ALA A 65 0.89 4.30 11.56
CA ALA A 65 0.42 5.63 11.21
C ALA A 65 -1.10 5.63 10.98
N SER A 66 -1.76 6.69 11.44
CA SER A 66 -3.18 6.93 11.19
C SER A 66 -3.41 8.32 10.64
N PHE A 67 -4.40 8.46 9.76
CA PHE A 67 -4.82 9.75 9.22
C PHE A 67 -6.29 9.72 8.80
N ASP A 68 -6.90 10.91 8.77
CA ASP A 68 -8.24 11.09 8.25
C ASP A 68 -8.21 11.52 6.78
N PHE A 69 -9.07 10.89 5.99
CA PHE A 69 -9.30 11.25 4.60
C PHE A 69 -10.79 11.15 4.27
N ASN A 70 -11.38 12.27 3.85
CA ASN A 70 -12.81 12.38 3.56
C ASN A 70 -13.71 11.90 4.71
N GLY A 71 -13.34 12.22 5.96
CA GLY A 71 -14.08 11.81 7.16
C GLY A 71 -13.94 10.32 7.52
N MET A 72 -13.08 9.58 6.83
CA MET A 72 -12.74 8.20 7.18
C MET A 72 -11.34 8.15 7.80
N ASN A 73 -11.26 7.52 8.96
CA ASN A 73 -9.99 7.25 9.62
C ASN A 73 -9.35 5.98 9.05
N TYR A 74 -8.16 6.13 8.49
CA TYR A 74 -7.32 5.03 8.02
C TYR A 74 -6.19 4.80 9.01
N GLN A 75 -6.05 3.56 9.46
CA GLN A 75 -4.92 3.08 10.24
C GLN A 75 -4.12 2.10 9.39
N LEU A 76 -2.82 2.36 9.25
CA LEU A 76 -1.90 1.48 8.55
C LEU A 76 -1.45 0.36 9.49
N ILE A 77 -1.78 -0.88 9.15
CA ILE A 77 -1.48 -2.07 9.97
C ILE A 77 -0.18 -2.72 9.53
N SER A 78 0.07 -2.82 8.23
CA SER A 78 1.29 -3.43 7.69
C SER A 78 1.60 -2.95 6.27
N ILE A 79 2.88 -3.03 5.90
CA ILE A 79 3.40 -2.74 4.56
C ILE A 79 4.12 -3.99 4.06
N GLN A 80 3.81 -4.41 2.84
CA GLN A 80 4.51 -5.48 2.12
C GLN A 80 5.11 -4.94 0.83
#